data_AF-A0A8H7Y2J2-F1
#
_entry.id   AF-A0A8H7Y2J2-F1
#
_cell.length_a   1.000
_cell.length_b   1.000
_cell.length_c   1.000
_cell.angle_alpha   90.00
_cell.angle_beta   90.00
_cell.angle_gamma   90.00
#
_symmetry.space_group_name_H-M   'P 1'
#
loop_
_entity.id
_entity.type
_entity.pdbx_description
1 polymer ?
#
loop_
_entity_poly.entity_id
_entity_poly.type
_entity_poly.pdbx_seq_one_letter_code
_entity_poly.pdbx_strand_id
1 'polypeptide(L)'
;MAEEQTAQTNTSLLLDDEGGITDKLVICLQHIFAKYCTPAPERTSGPLLTPPENAYLSDEGLQKWARDTNGEPFSEETKEEVVESFDVTDDGNLTFRGFLQLYQLQTENDEAETWKDLQSHGFDKNLNLTSS
;
A
#
# COMPACT_ATOMS: atom_id res chain seq x y z
N MET A 1 -1.83 -42.35 21.55
CA MET A 1 -2.98 -41.61 20.99
C MET A 1 -2.39 -40.34 20.41
N ALA A 2 -2.37 -40.24 19.09
CA ALA A 2 -1.87 -39.06 18.39
C ALA A 2 -3.01 -38.05 18.33
N GLU A 3 -2.83 -36.89 18.96
CA GLU A 3 -3.69 -35.73 18.76
C GLU A 3 -2.96 -34.82 17.78
N GLU A 4 -3.21 -35.05 16.49
CA GLU A 4 -2.82 -34.17 15.42
C GLU A 4 -3.78 -32.98 15.47
N GLN A 5 -3.40 -31.95 16.24
CA GLN A 5 -4.12 -30.68 16.25
C GLN A 5 -3.83 -29.98 14.92
N THR A 6 -4.82 -29.98 14.03
CA THR A 6 -4.82 -29.21 12.80
C THR A 6 -4.63 -27.73 13.14
N ALA A 7 -3.43 -27.21 12.88
CA ALA A 7 -3.18 -25.77 12.88
C ALA A 7 -4.12 -25.13 11.86
N GLN A 8 -5.12 -24.38 12.32
CA GLN A 8 -5.80 -23.42 11.47
C GLN A 8 -4.77 -22.33 11.16
N THR A 9 -4.07 -22.46 10.03
CA THR A 9 -3.34 -21.36 9.43
C THR A 9 -4.36 -20.31 9.05
N ASN A 10 -4.63 -19.36 9.95
CA ASN A 10 -5.23 -18.09 9.58
C ASN A 10 -4.18 -17.36 8.74
N THR A 11 -4.07 -17.70 7.46
CA THR A 11 -3.21 -17.01 6.52
C THR A 11 -3.70 -15.57 6.44
N SER A 12 -2.94 -14.61 6.97
CA SER A 12 -3.29 -13.19 6.82
C SER A 12 -3.31 -12.86 5.32
N LEU A 13 -4.29 -12.07 4.91
CA LEU A 13 -4.38 -11.63 3.52
C LEU A 13 -3.38 -10.51 3.22
N LEU A 14 -2.83 -9.88 4.25
CA LEU A 14 -1.98 -8.70 4.13
C LEU A 14 -0.49 -9.06 4.27
N LEU A 15 -0.14 -9.84 5.30
CA LEU A 15 1.22 -10.32 5.55
C LEU A 15 1.31 -11.85 5.46
N ASP A 16 2.44 -12.37 5.00
CA ASP A 16 2.78 -13.79 5.04
C ASP A 16 3.33 -14.22 6.43
N ASP A 17 3.62 -15.51 6.59
CA ASP A 17 4.13 -16.07 7.84
C ASP A 17 5.54 -15.54 8.23
N GLU A 18 6.24 -14.87 7.31
CA GLU A 18 7.54 -14.23 7.53
C GLU A 18 7.44 -12.71 7.76
N GLY A 19 6.21 -12.14 7.74
CA GLY A 19 5.96 -10.71 7.88
C GLY A 19 6.12 -9.91 6.57
N GLY A 20 6.27 -10.60 5.44
CA GLY A 20 6.31 -9.99 4.11
C GLY A 20 4.93 -9.65 3.58
N ILE A 21 4.80 -8.59 2.78
CA ILE A 21 3.54 -8.24 2.12
C ILE A 21 3.16 -9.33 1.12
N THR A 22 1.92 -9.83 1.18
CA THR A 22 1.44 -10.84 0.23
C THR A 22 1.32 -10.28 -1.20
N ASP A 23 1.47 -11.15 -2.21
CA ASP A 23 1.26 -10.77 -3.63
C ASP A 23 -0.08 -10.08 -3.87
N LYS A 24 -1.12 -10.50 -3.12
CA LYS A 24 -2.46 -9.93 -3.27
C LYS A 24 -2.51 -8.48 -2.76
N LEU A 25 -1.89 -8.21 -1.61
CA LEU A 25 -1.78 -6.84 -1.11
C LEU A 25 -0.88 -6.01 -2.03
N VAL A 26 0.23 -6.56 -2.56
CA VAL A 26 1.07 -5.85 -3.55
C VAL A 26 0.24 -5.39 -4.75
N ILE A 27 -0.63 -6.23 -5.31
CA ILE A 27 -1.51 -5.87 -6.44
C ILE A 27 -2.48 -4.73 -6.07
N CYS A 28 -3.05 -4.75 -4.87
CA CYS A 28 -3.90 -3.67 -4.37
C CYS A 28 -3.12 -2.36 -4.23
N LEU A 29 -1.93 -2.42 -3.62
CA LEU A 29 -1.07 -1.26 -3.42
C LEU A 29 -0.55 -0.70 -4.74
N GLN A 30 -0.28 -1.53 -5.75
CA GLN A 30 0.01 -1.07 -7.12
C GLN A 30 -1.12 -0.20 -7.66
N HIS A 31 -2.37 -0.67 -7.54
CA HIS A 31 -3.52 0.11 -8.01
C HIS A 31 -3.66 1.43 -7.26
N ILE A 32 -3.51 1.43 -5.94
CA ILE A 32 -3.59 2.65 -5.11
C ILE A 32 -2.48 3.62 -5.51
N PHE A 33 -1.23 3.18 -5.48
CA PHE A 33 -0.06 3.98 -5.82
C PHE A 33 -0.18 4.59 -7.22
N ALA A 34 -0.67 3.80 -8.19
CA ALA A 34 -0.86 4.24 -9.57
C ALA A 34 -1.89 5.39 -9.72
N LYS A 35 -2.80 5.62 -8.77
CA LYS A 35 -3.71 6.79 -8.78
C LYS A 35 -2.97 8.11 -8.54
N TYR A 36 -1.78 8.07 -7.94
CA TYR A 36 -1.06 9.23 -7.41
C TYR A 36 0.36 9.39 -7.96
N CYS A 37 0.89 8.38 -8.65
CA CYS A 37 2.28 8.37 -9.08
C CYS A 37 2.57 9.22 -10.31
N THR A 38 3.85 9.56 -10.47
CA THR A 38 4.43 10.17 -11.66
C THR A 38 5.53 9.24 -12.20
N PRO A 39 5.56 8.94 -13.52
CA PRO A 39 4.52 9.27 -14.50
C PRO A 39 3.20 8.56 -14.19
N ALA A 40 2.09 9.12 -14.68
CA ALA A 40 0.77 8.52 -14.53
C ALA A 40 0.68 7.20 -15.32
N PRO A 41 -0.08 6.21 -14.83
CA PRO A 41 -0.25 4.93 -15.52
C PRO A 41 -1.00 5.11 -16.83
N GLU A 42 -0.64 4.31 -17.84
CA GLU A 42 -1.48 4.16 -19.02
C GLU A 42 -2.75 3.40 -18.64
N ARG A 43 -3.92 3.92 -19.06
CA ARG A 43 -5.19 3.23 -18.83
C ARG A 43 -5.25 1.97 -19.68
N THR A 44 -5.08 0.83 -19.04
CA THR A 44 -5.34 -0.48 -19.65
C THR A 44 -6.84 -0.81 -19.57
N SER A 45 -7.29 -1.83 -20.31
CA SER A 45 -8.71 -2.25 -20.29
C SER A 45 -9.14 -2.96 -18.99
N GLY A 46 -8.22 -3.16 -18.03
CA GLY A 46 -8.49 -3.82 -16.76
C GLY A 46 -9.07 -2.88 -15.69
N PRO A 47 -9.68 -3.44 -14.63
CA PRO A 47 -10.22 -2.64 -13.52
C PRO A 47 -9.11 -2.09 -12.60
N LEU A 48 -7.97 -2.77 -12.53
CA LEU A 48 -6.82 -2.37 -11.71
C LEU A 48 -5.81 -1.58 -12.53
N LEU A 49 -5.16 -0.64 -11.86
CA LEU A 49 -4.09 0.17 -12.41
C LEU A 49 -2.77 -0.47 -12.03
N THR A 50 -1.77 -0.33 -12.90
CA THR A 50 -0.40 -0.74 -12.63
C THR A 50 0.48 0.47 -12.83
N PRO A 51 1.34 0.82 -11.87
CA PRO A 51 2.21 1.97 -12.03
C PRO A 51 3.25 1.70 -13.12
N PRO A 52 3.68 2.72 -13.86
CA PRO A 52 4.82 2.60 -14.76
C PRO A 52 6.09 2.19 -14.01
N GLU A 53 7.05 1.65 -14.75
CA GLU A 53 8.37 1.34 -14.20
C GLU A 53 9.04 2.63 -13.68
N ASN A 54 9.66 2.55 -12.51
CA ASN A 54 10.32 3.68 -11.82
C ASN A 54 9.39 4.85 -11.46
N ALA A 55 8.07 4.62 -11.42
CA ALA A 55 7.14 5.63 -10.93
C ALA A 55 7.34 5.90 -9.43
N TYR A 56 7.10 7.15 -9.03
CA TYR A 56 7.25 7.65 -7.67
C TYR A 56 6.07 8.56 -7.30
N LEU A 57 5.82 8.77 -6.00
CA LEU A 57 4.93 9.81 -5.52
C LEU A 57 5.73 11.10 -5.36
N SER A 58 5.41 12.11 -6.16
CA SER A 58 5.89 13.48 -5.91
C SER A 58 5.32 13.99 -4.58
N ASP A 59 5.84 15.11 -4.06
CA ASP A 59 5.24 15.76 -2.87
C ASP A 59 3.73 15.97 -3.03
N GLU A 60 3.28 16.46 -4.21
CA GLU A 60 1.84 16.62 -4.50
C GLU A 60 1.10 15.28 -4.49
N GLY A 61 1.67 14.23 -5.11
CA GLY A 61 1.08 12.90 -5.16
C GLY A 61 0.96 12.27 -3.78
N LEU A 62 2.01 12.37 -2.96
CA LEU A 62 2.05 11.88 -1.59
C LEU A 62 1.01 12.58 -0.72
N GLN A 63 0.92 13.91 -0.81
CA GLN A 63 -0.05 14.69 -0.05
C GLN A 63 -1.49 14.38 -0.45
N LYS A 64 -1.73 14.18 -1.75
CA LYS A 64 -3.04 13.78 -2.24
C LYS A 64 -3.43 12.38 -1.77
N TRP A 65 -2.50 11.42 -1.84
CA TRP A 65 -2.72 10.08 -1.31
C TRP A 65 -3.01 10.11 0.19
N ALA A 66 -2.22 10.85 0.98
CA ALA A 66 -2.41 10.98 2.42
C ALA A 66 -3.79 11.53 2.75
N ARG A 67 -4.24 12.57 2.03
CA ARG A 67 -5.58 13.14 2.19
C ARG A 67 -6.70 12.17 1.83
N ASP A 68 -6.58 11.46 0.72
CA ASP A 68 -7.60 10.51 0.28
C ASP A 68 -7.67 9.27 1.20
N THR A 69 -6.57 8.96 1.90
CA THR A 69 -6.45 7.80 2.80
C THR A 69 -6.87 8.16 4.24
N ASN A 70 -6.33 9.26 4.78
CA ASN A 70 -6.47 9.66 6.18
C ASN A 70 -7.45 10.82 6.40
N GLY A 71 -7.94 11.45 5.32
CA GLY A 71 -8.78 12.63 5.37
C GLY A 71 -8.02 13.96 5.38
N GLU A 72 -6.72 13.94 5.71
CA GLU A 72 -5.85 15.11 5.76
C GLU A 72 -4.46 14.86 5.16
N PRO A 73 -3.82 15.90 4.58
CA PRO A 73 -2.43 15.82 4.14
C PRO A 73 -1.47 15.51 5.30
N PHE A 74 -0.33 14.91 4.99
CA PHE A 74 0.75 14.76 5.97
C PHE A 74 1.34 16.11 6.37
N SER A 75 1.71 16.20 7.65
CA SER A 75 2.50 17.31 8.14
C SER A 75 3.90 17.33 7.49
N GLU A 76 4.60 18.46 7.55
CA GLU A 76 5.99 18.52 7.07
C GLU A 76 6.90 17.54 7.83
N GLU A 77 6.71 17.41 9.14
CA GLU A 77 7.44 16.47 10.00
C GLU A 77 7.23 15.01 9.53
N THR A 78 5.97 14.61 9.33
CA THR A 78 5.65 13.25 8.85
C THR A 78 6.23 12.97 7.46
N LYS A 79 6.29 13.98 6.58
CA LYS A 79 6.93 13.82 5.27
C LYS A 79 8.43 13.60 5.39
N GLU A 80 9.11 14.37 6.23
CA GLU A 80 10.55 14.20 6.46
C GLU A 80 10.84 12.79 6.99
N GLU A 81 10.04 12.31 7.96
CA GLU A 81 10.16 10.94 8.47
C GLU A 81 9.97 9.88 7.36
N VAL A 82 9.01 10.07 6.45
CA VAL A 82 8.81 9.17 5.31
C VAL A 82 10.04 9.13 4.40
N VAL A 83 10.64 10.28 4.11
CA VAL A 83 11.83 10.38 3.25
C VAL A 83 13.07 9.78 3.91
N GLU A 84 13.20 9.92 5.24
CA GLU A 84 14.33 9.36 5.99
C GLU A 84 14.21 7.85 6.24
N SER A 85 13.00 7.33 6.31
CA SER A 85 12.74 5.94 6.70
C SER A 85 12.59 4.96 5.54
N PHE A 86 12.16 5.44 4.37
CA PHE A 86 11.74 4.58 3.27
C PHE A 86 12.50 4.84 1.96
N ASP A 87 12.36 3.90 1.02
CA ASP A 87 12.99 3.99 -0.30
C ASP A 87 12.40 5.15 -1.11
N VAL A 88 13.26 6.13 -1.39
CA VAL A 88 12.96 7.35 -2.16
C VAL A 88 13.89 7.47 -3.38
N THR A 89 13.49 8.25 -4.37
CA THR A 89 14.38 8.67 -5.46
C THR A 89 15.48 9.60 -4.96
N ASP A 90 16.50 9.88 -5.78
CA ASP A 90 17.56 10.85 -5.45
C ASP A 90 17.02 12.26 -5.14
N ASP A 91 15.82 12.59 -5.64
CA ASP A 91 15.10 13.84 -5.38
C ASP A 91 14.20 13.78 -4.13
N GLY A 92 14.23 12.69 -3.36
CA GLY A 92 13.44 12.53 -2.13
C GLY A 92 11.97 12.14 -2.36
N ASN A 93 11.60 11.62 -3.52
CA ASN A 93 10.22 11.21 -3.81
C ASN A 93 9.98 9.73 -3.49
N LEU A 94 8.86 9.38 -2.86
CA LEU A 94 8.59 8.01 -2.41
C LEU A 94 8.41 7.05 -3.59
N THR A 95 9.23 6.01 -3.69
CA THR A 95 9.09 5.00 -4.75
C THR A 95 7.98 4.01 -4.41
N PHE A 96 7.58 3.18 -5.38
CA PHE A 96 6.65 2.08 -5.08
C PHE A 96 7.24 1.11 -4.03
N ARG A 97 8.55 0.90 -4.02
CA ARG A 97 9.21 0.08 -3.00
C ARG A 97 9.10 0.72 -1.62
N GLY A 98 9.32 2.02 -1.52
CA GLY A 98 9.14 2.75 -0.26
C GLY A 98 7.69 2.71 0.23
N PHE A 99 6.74 2.79 -0.70
CA PHE A 99 5.32 2.64 -0.41
C PHE A 99 4.97 1.25 0.14
N LEU A 100 5.57 0.18 -0.39
CA LEU A 100 5.43 -1.16 0.19
C LEU A 100 6.03 -1.23 1.60
N GLN A 101 7.21 -0.65 1.83
CA GLN A 101 7.82 -0.63 3.17
C GLN A 101 6.95 0.12 4.20
N LEU A 102 6.35 1.23 3.79
CA LEU A 102 5.40 1.99 4.62
C LEU A 102 4.21 1.11 5.01
N TYR A 103 3.58 0.45 4.04
CA TYR A 103 2.44 -0.43 4.31
C TYR A 103 2.83 -1.67 5.11
N GLN A 104 4.04 -2.20 4.91
CA GLN A 104 4.53 -3.33 5.69
C GLN A 104 4.62 -2.93 7.16
N LEU A 105 5.35 -1.85 7.45
CA LEU A 105 5.52 -1.33 8.80
C LEU A 105 4.16 -0.98 9.44
N GLN A 106 3.28 -0.29 8.71
CA GLN A 106 1.94 0.02 9.21
C GLN A 106 1.17 -1.26 9.56
N THR A 107 1.18 -2.26 8.68
CA THR A 107 0.42 -3.51 8.89
C THR A 107 0.98 -4.33 10.04
N GLU A 108 2.30 -4.33 10.24
CA GLU A 108 2.95 -4.97 11.40
C GLU A 108 2.57 -4.31 12.73
N ASN A 109 2.36 -2.98 12.72
CA ASN A 109 1.99 -2.23 13.93
C ASN A 109 0.49 -2.25 14.21
N ASP A 110 -0.33 -2.02 13.18
CA ASP A 110 -1.79 -1.99 13.24
C ASP A 110 -2.43 -2.41 11.91
N GLU A 111 -2.67 -3.72 11.76
CA GLU A 111 -3.32 -4.30 10.57
C GLU A 111 -4.69 -3.64 10.27
N ALA A 112 -5.40 -3.14 11.29
CA ALA A 112 -6.71 -2.54 11.10
C ALA A 112 -6.64 -1.19 10.36
N GLU A 113 -5.55 -0.44 10.50
CA GLU A 113 -5.32 0.79 9.72
C GLU A 113 -5.16 0.46 8.24
N THR A 114 -4.37 -0.56 7.89
CA THR A 114 -4.23 -0.99 6.49
C THR A 114 -5.56 -1.40 5.88
N TRP A 115 -6.44 -2.09 6.63
CA TRP A 115 -7.78 -2.41 6.14
C TRP A 115 -8.67 -1.19 5.93
N LYS A 116 -8.54 -0.14 6.76
CA LYS A 116 -9.28 1.12 6.57
C LYS A 116 -8.82 1.81 5.29
N ASP A 117 -7.51 1.88 5.05
CA ASP A 117 -6.96 2.46 3.82
C ASP A 117 -7.48 1.74 2.59
N LEU A 118 -7.39 0.42 2.57
CA LEU A 118 -7.87 -0.42 1.47
C LEU A 118 -9.35 -0.17 1.19
N GLN A 119 -10.18 -0.05 2.24
CA GLN A 119 -11.59 0.26 2.10
C GLN A 119 -11.84 1.68 1.55
N SER A 120 -11.10 2.68 2.02
CA SER A 120 -11.14 4.06 1.47
C SER A 120 -10.79 4.09 -0.01
N HIS A 121 -9.95 3.16 -0.46
CA HIS A 121 -9.56 2.99 -1.86
C HIS A 121 -10.45 2.05 -2.68
N GLY A 122 -11.53 1.53 -2.09
CA GLY A 122 -12.58 0.77 -2.77
C GLY A 122 -12.45 -0.75 -2.72
N PHE A 123 -11.51 -1.30 -1.94
CA PHE A 123 -11.34 -2.73 -1.77
C PHE A 123 -12.25 -3.32 -0.69
N ASP A 124 -12.73 -4.53 -0.93
CA ASP A 124 -13.47 -5.31 0.07
C ASP A 124 -12.52 -6.07 1.02
N LYS A 125 -13.11 -6.76 2.01
CA LYS A 125 -12.40 -7.63 2.97
C LYS A 125 -11.66 -8.81 2.33
N ASN A 126 -11.87 -9.06 1.04
CA ASN A 126 -11.20 -10.11 0.29
C ASN A 126 -10.19 -9.51 -0.70
N LEU A 127 -9.85 -8.22 -0.62
CA LEU A 127 -8.95 -7.52 -1.54
C LEU A 127 -9.45 -7.48 -3.00
N ASN A 128 -10.76 -7.49 -3.22
CA ASN A 128 -11.36 -7.23 -4.53
C ASN A 128 -11.79 -5.77 -4.62
N LEU A 129 -11.48 -5.12 -5.75
CA LEU A 129 -11.96 -3.76 -6.02
C LEU A 129 -13.47 -3.78 -6.30
N THR A 130 -14.25 -3.11 -5.46
CA THR A 130 -15.72 -3.08 -5.54
C THR A 130 -16.31 -1.71 -5.88
N SER A 131 -15.55 -0.65 -5.58
CA SER A 131 -15.91 0.73 -5.92
C SER A 131 -14.69 1.39 -6.58
N SER A 132 -14.90 2.01 -7.74
CA SER A 132 -13.89 2.72 -8.52
C SER A 132 -14.19 4.21 -8.60
#